data_AF-A0A7V9ATG5-F1
#
_entry.id   AF-A0A7V9ATG5-F1
#
_cell.length_a   1.000
_cell.length_b   1.000
_cell.length_c   1.000
_cell.angle_alpha   90.00
_cell.angle_beta   90.00
_cell.angle_gamma   90.00
#
_symmetry.space_group_name_H-M   'P 1'
#
loop_
_entity.id
_entity.type
_entity.pdbx_description
1 polymer ?
#
loop_
_entity_poly.entity_id
_entity_poly.type
_entity_poly.pdbx_seq_one_letter_code
_entity_poly.pdbx_strand_id
1 'polypeptide(L)'
;MSLPPIFAASALYDSLLQTALRQFFSRATFETEPIPSLSSDGRLAIEPTSDPSVLSIRWFGMRYVLHVPARRPFTEHEVRLAKAIGRVLAARYRAIFDPKQMLERGELFRGAIEDRYIGAFLVDSASGEEKETRADVVANAIEVLRVAGLSSYENRPISSGVLLLEGDADPVRSHAVAPGQAYRYSPALTGIKSFYRLCDGMQTLFLVNRSGEVLDLVEVSRYARPGTLDIPGPATYRPHTRATAESKSICIVLTPAHEIKIFTAGVQTFSFRNARWHLLDMQAKYQLWSDAVGDGLLAERLFQTSLDLADAREGALFVVLRDHAKSLAQLVAPGDQLDSMRVSTSEVPSRAQLMHMLRGRTATELDPAVLGGLARTDGATVMDSTGRLLAVGAILLH
;
A
#
# COMPACT_ATOMS: atom_id res chain seq x y z
N MET A 1 -11.64 41.88 -16.35
CA MET A 1 -10.21 41.78 -16.74
C MET A 1 -9.81 40.33 -16.58
N SER A 2 -9.33 39.67 -17.64
CA SER A 2 -8.80 38.31 -17.55
C SER A 2 -7.51 38.32 -16.74
N LEU A 3 -7.38 37.41 -15.77
CA LEU A 3 -6.13 37.22 -15.06
C LEU A 3 -5.03 36.83 -16.06
N PRO A 4 -3.80 37.37 -15.95
CA PRO A 4 -2.70 36.92 -16.79
C PRO A 4 -2.53 35.39 -16.66
N PRO A 5 -2.22 34.66 -17.74
CA PRO A 5 -2.18 33.19 -17.76
C PRO A 5 -1.36 32.55 -16.63
N ILE A 6 -0.29 33.23 -16.19
CA ILE A 6 0.57 32.78 -15.10
C ILE A 6 -0.13 32.75 -13.73
N PHE A 7 -1.02 33.71 -13.44
CA PHE A 7 -1.78 33.74 -12.19
C PHE A 7 -2.85 32.65 -12.16
N ALA A 8 -3.55 32.44 -13.28
CA ALA A 8 -4.54 31.38 -13.40
C ALA A 8 -3.90 29.98 -13.22
N ALA A 9 -2.75 29.74 -13.86
CA ALA A 9 -2.00 28.51 -13.66
C ALA A 9 -1.52 28.36 -12.20
N SER A 10 -1.00 29.44 -11.60
CA SER A 10 -0.51 29.39 -10.22
C SER A 10 -1.63 29.00 -9.24
N ALA A 11 -2.81 29.59 -9.38
CA ALA A 11 -4.00 29.25 -8.59
C ALA A 11 -4.46 27.79 -8.81
N LEU A 12 -4.43 27.29 -10.05
CA LEU A 12 -4.77 25.90 -10.35
C LEU A 12 -3.81 24.92 -9.67
N TYR A 13 -2.50 25.13 -9.80
CA TYR A 13 -1.50 24.24 -9.19
C TYR A 13 -1.49 24.31 -7.67
N ASP A 14 -1.81 25.47 -7.12
CA ASP A 14 -2.05 25.64 -5.70
C ASP A 14 -3.25 24.78 -5.22
N SER A 15 -4.38 24.85 -5.92
CA SER A 15 -5.56 24.02 -5.64
C SER A 15 -5.25 22.52 -5.74
N LEU A 16 -4.47 22.11 -6.74
CA LEU A 16 -4.01 20.72 -6.90
C LEU A 16 -3.14 20.27 -5.72
N LEU A 17 -2.23 21.13 -5.23
CA LEU A 17 -1.41 20.85 -4.05
C LEU A 17 -2.30 20.65 -2.82
N GLN A 18 -3.21 21.58 -2.54
CA GLN A 18 -4.09 21.49 -1.37
C GLN A 18 -4.95 20.21 -1.42
N THR A 19 -5.49 19.87 -2.59
CA THR A 19 -6.29 18.66 -2.79
C THR A 19 -5.47 17.40 -2.51
N ALA A 20 -4.27 17.32 -3.07
CA ALA A 20 -3.36 16.20 -2.85
C ALA A 20 -2.96 16.06 -1.37
N LEU A 21 -2.63 17.17 -0.71
CA LEU A 21 -2.26 17.17 0.71
C LEU A 21 -3.43 16.70 1.59
N ARG A 22 -4.65 17.19 1.37
CA ARG A 22 -5.83 16.76 2.12
C ARG A 22 -6.18 15.28 1.88
N GLN A 23 -5.99 14.79 0.65
CA GLN A 23 -6.26 13.40 0.32
C GLN A 23 -5.26 12.44 0.98
N PHE A 24 -3.96 12.69 0.81
CA PHE A 24 -2.91 11.75 1.24
C PHE A 24 -2.57 11.88 2.72
N PHE A 25 -2.81 13.04 3.33
CA PHE A 25 -2.53 13.33 4.74
C PHE A 25 -3.82 13.58 5.53
N SER A 26 -4.83 12.73 5.33
CA SER A 26 -6.17 12.90 5.92
C SER A 26 -6.21 12.92 7.45
N ARG A 27 -5.15 12.43 8.12
CA ARG A 27 -4.99 12.47 9.58
C ARG A 27 -4.42 13.79 10.12
N ALA A 28 -3.90 14.64 9.24
CA ALA A 28 -3.28 15.90 9.61
C ALA A 28 -4.31 17.03 9.64
N THR A 29 -4.16 17.94 10.59
CA THR A 29 -4.83 19.25 10.50
C THR A 29 -4.05 20.12 9.51
N PHE A 30 -4.77 20.90 8.72
CA PHE A 30 -4.21 21.65 7.59
C PHE A 30 -4.41 23.15 7.80
N GLU A 31 -3.32 23.88 7.85
CA GLU A 31 -3.27 25.33 8.02
C GLU A 31 -2.55 25.99 6.84
N THR A 32 -2.92 27.23 6.57
CA THR A 32 -2.38 28.00 5.44
C THR A 32 -2.07 29.41 5.88
N GLU A 33 -0.83 29.84 5.66
CA GLU A 33 -0.33 31.15 6.03
C GLU A 33 0.24 31.88 4.81
N PRO A 34 -0.14 33.14 4.55
CA PRO A 34 0.51 33.94 3.53
C PRO A 34 1.91 34.33 3.99
N ILE A 35 2.93 34.11 3.16
CA ILE A 35 4.30 34.54 3.43
C ILE A 35 4.61 35.80 2.61
N PRO A 36 5.04 36.91 3.26
CA PRO A 36 5.53 38.09 2.57
C PRO A 36 6.92 37.81 1.96
N SER A 37 6.98 37.05 0.87
CA SER A 37 8.21 36.76 0.14
C SER A 37 8.08 37.13 -1.33
N LEU A 38 8.94 38.05 -1.78
CA LEU A 38 9.06 38.49 -3.18
C LEU A 38 9.76 37.47 -4.10
N SER A 39 10.37 36.43 -3.55
CA SER A 39 10.95 35.31 -4.31
C SER A 39 10.00 34.12 -4.28
N SER A 40 9.06 34.08 -5.23
CA SER A 40 8.32 32.88 -5.58
C SER A 40 8.78 32.41 -6.96
N ASP A 41 9.99 31.83 -7.04
CA ASP A 41 10.51 31.19 -8.27
C ASP A 41 9.67 29.96 -8.71
N GLY A 42 8.43 29.81 -8.23
CA GLY A 42 7.57 28.65 -8.49
C GLY A 42 8.18 27.32 -8.02
N ARG A 43 9.14 27.36 -7.09
CA ARG A 43 9.80 26.18 -6.55
C ARG A 43 9.14 25.75 -5.26
N LEU A 44 8.60 24.53 -5.26
CA LEU A 44 8.10 23.89 -4.04
C LEU A 44 9.29 23.54 -3.16
N ALA A 45 9.21 23.95 -1.91
CA ALA A 45 10.20 23.58 -0.90
C ALA A 45 9.47 22.99 0.30
N ILE A 46 9.96 21.85 0.79
CA ILE A 46 9.62 21.39 2.13
C ILE A 46 10.61 22.04 3.08
N GLU A 47 10.10 22.83 4.02
CA GLU A 47 10.93 23.49 5.01
C GLU A 47 11.35 22.47 6.07
N PRO A 48 12.63 22.45 6.47
CA PRO A 48 13.04 21.61 7.59
C PRO A 48 12.33 22.08 8.86
N THR A 49 11.73 21.15 9.58
CA THR A 49 11.11 21.38 10.88
C THR A 49 11.93 20.65 11.94
N SER A 50 12.07 21.23 13.13
CA SER A 50 12.64 20.52 14.28
C SER A 50 11.63 19.58 14.95
N ASP A 51 10.34 19.76 14.66
CA ASP A 51 9.24 18.96 15.17
C ASP A 51 8.78 17.94 14.11
N PRO A 52 8.97 16.62 14.32
CA PRO A 52 8.56 15.59 13.38
C PRO A 52 7.03 15.45 13.26
N SER A 53 6.27 16.12 14.14
CA SER A 53 4.81 16.23 14.09
C SER A 53 4.32 17.36 13.20
N VAL A 54 5.23 18.14 12.60
CA VAL A 54 4.92 19.27 11.73
C VAL A 54 5.60 19.10 10.38
N LEU A 55 4.84 19.27 9.30
CA LEU A 55 5.35 19.33 7.94
C LEU A 55 4.99 20.68 7.33
N SER A 56 6.01 21.48 6.97
CA SER A 56 5.82 22.79 6.33
C SER A 56 6.22 22.75 4.86
N ILE A 57 5.34 23.24 3.99
CA ILE A 57 5.53 23.26 2.53
C ILE A 57 5.31 24.70 2.04
N ARG A 58 6.29 25.24 1.32
CA ARG A 58 6.23 26.57 0.72
C ARG A 58 5.98 26.49 -0.78
N TRP A 59 4.97 27.23 -1.26
CA TRP A 59 4.57 27.26 -2.67
C TRP A 59 3.84 28.58 -3.00
N PHE A 60 4.20 29.24 -4.11
CA PHE A 60 3.60 30.53 -4.56
C PHE A 60 3.38 31.60 -3.48
N GLY A 61 4.32 31.77 -2.55
CA GLY A 61 4.19 32.76 -1.47
C GLY A 61 3.21 32.35 -0.36
N MET A 62 2.73 31.11 -0.37
CA MET A 62 1.96 30.50 0.70
C MET A 62 2.82 29.48 1.46
N ARG A 63 2.58 29.38 2.77
CA ARG A 63 3.04 28.28 3.61
C ARG A 63 1.85 27.39 3.92
N TYR A 64 2.02 26.10 3.68
CA TYR A 64 1.10 25.04 4.07
C TYR A 64 1.71 24.30 5.24
N VAL A 65 1.02 24.31 6.37
CA VAL A 65 1.47 23.62 7.58
C VAL A 65 0.52 22.48 7.88
N LEU A 66 1.07 21.27 7.98
CA LEU A 66 0.34 20.08 8.38
C LEU A 66 0.79 19.68 9.79
N HIS A 67 -0.17 19.46 10.69
CA HIS A 67 0.12 18.97 12.04
C HIS A 67 -0.49 17.60 12.28
N VAL A 68 0.25 16.74 12.98
CA VAL A 68 -0.23 15.45 13.46
C VAL A 68 0.05 15.28 14.96
N PRO A 69 -0.71 14.44 15.69
CA PRO A 69 -0.46 14.21 17.10
C PRO A 69 0.97 13.69 17.36
N ALA A 70 1.66 14.21 18.38
CA ALA A 70 3.03 13.84 18.74
C ALA A 70 3.25 12.33 18.97
N ARG A 71 2.21 11.61 19.40
CA ARG A 71 2.23 10.14 19.54
C ARG A 71 2.35 9.38 18.22
N ARG A 72 2.14 10.05 17.09
CA ARG A 72 2.20 9.48 15.74
C ARG A 72 2.71 10.57 14.79
N PRO A 73 4.02 10.90 14.84
CA PRO A 73 4.63 11.91 13.99
C PRO A 73 4.54 11.52 12.50
N PHE A 74 4.94 12.42 11.60
CA PHE A 74 5.07 12.07 10.19
C PHE A 74 6.16 11.02 10.00
N THR A 75 5.88 10.04 9.15
CA THR A 75 6.85 9.01 8.79
C THR A 75 7.73 9.45 7.62
N GLU A 76 8.86 8.76 7.42
CA GLU A 76 9.73 9.03 6.28
C GLU A 76 8.99 8.86 4.94
N HIS A 77 8.10 7.87 4.85
CA HIS A 77 7.26 7.65 3.67
C HIS A 77 6.27 8.81 3.45
N GLU A 78 5.63 9.32 4.50
CA GLU A 78 4.75 10.48 4.40
C GLU A 78 5.52 11.73 3.91
N VAL A 79 6.70 12.00 4.47
CA VAL A 79 7.56 13.11 4.03
C VAL A 79 8.02 12.90 2.58
N ARG A 80 8.41 11.69 2.19
CA ARG A 80 8.80 11.34 0.82
C ARG A 80 7.65 11.54 -0.16
N LEU A 81 6.42 11.21 0.22
CA LEU A 81 5.23 11.43 -0.61
C LEU A 81 4.93 12.91 -0.81
N ALA A 82 5.07 13.74 0.23
CA ALA A 82 4.96 15.19 0.08
C ALA A 82 6.00 15.74 -0.92
N LYS A 83 7.25 15.24 -0.85
CA LYS A 83 8.31 15.59 -1.81
C LYS A 83 7.96 15.14 -3.23
N ALA A 84 7.37 13.96 -3.39
CA ALA A 84 6.94 13.44 -4.69
C ALA A 84 5.82 14.28 -5.32
N ILE A 85 4.78 14.61 -4.54
CA ILE A 85 3.69 15.51 -4.95
C ILE A 85 4.27 16.84 -5.44
N GLY A 86 5.16 17.44 -4.64
CA GLY A 86 5.73 18.73 -5.00
C GLY A 86 6.66 18.70 -6.22
N ARG A 87 7.43 17.62 -6.41
CA ARG A 87 8.26 17.43 -7.62
C ARG A 87 7.39 17.35 -8.88
N VAL A 88 6.30 16.58 -8.86
CA VAL A 88 5.39 16.42 -10.00
C VAL A 88 4.70 17.74 -10.33
N LEU A 89 4.17 18.44 -9.32
CA LEU A 89 3.51 19.73 -9.52
C LEU A 89 4.47 20.79 -10.05
N ALA A 90 5.68 20.88 -9.51
CA ALA A 90 6.71 21.79 -9.99
C ALA A 90 7.14 21.48 -11.44
N ALA A 91 7.30 20.20 -11.79
CA ALA A 91 7.65 19.79 -13.15
C ALA A 91 6.55 20.16 -14.15
N ARG A 92 5.29 19.84 -13.85
CA ARG A 92 4.15 20.16 -14.72
C ARG A 92 3.92 21.67 -14.84
N TYR A 93 4.04 22.42 -13.74
CA TYR A 93 3.92 23.87 -13.77
C TYR A 93 4.94 24.51 -14.71
N ARG A 94 6.22 24.12 -14.61
CA ARG A 94 7.29 24.64 -15.51
C ARG A 94 7.05 24.26 -16.96
N ALA A 95 6.64 23.01 -17.21
CA ALA A 95 6.42 22.52 -18.57
C ALA A 95 5.32 23.29 -19.32
N ILE A 96 4.29 23.83 -18.64
CA ILE A 96 3.24 24.64 -19.28
C ILE A 96 3.80 25.94 -19.88
N PHE A 97 4.87 26.50 -19.30
CA PHE A 97 5.45 27.76 -19.75
C PHE A 97 6.67 27.60 -20.67
N ASP A 98 7.11 26.36 -20.91
CA ASP A 98 8.20 26.03 -21.82
C ASP A 98 7.70 25.03 -22.89
N PRO A 99 7.40 25.49 -24.12
CA PRO A 99 6.90 24.62 -25.19
C PRO A 99 7.80 23.42 -25.51
N LYS A 100 9.12 23.54 -25.31
CA LYS A 100 10.05 22.41 -25.51
C LYS A 100 9.84 21.35 -24.44
N GLN A 101 9.77 21.77 -23.17
CA GLN A 101 9.47 20.85 -22.07
C GLN A 101 8.07 20.25 -22.18
N MET A 102 7.08 21.00 -22.67
CA MET A 102 5.73 20.48 -22.89
C MET A 102 5.72 19.36 -23.93
N LEU A 103 6.49 19.50 -25.02
CA LEU A 103 6.63 18.48 -26.05
C LEU A 103 7.43 17.26 -25.55
N GLU A 104 8.55 17.50 -24.85
CA GLU A 104 9.43 16.43 -24.35
C GLU A 104 8.84 15.66 -23.17
N ARG A 105 7.95 16.29 -22.39
CA ARG A 105 7.35 15.72 -21.18
C ARG A 105 5.84 15.59 -21.26
N GLY A 106 5.30 15.33 -22.46
CA GLY A 106 3.85 15.15 -22.68
C GLY A 106 3.23 14.10 -21.75
N GLU A 107 3.97 13.04 -21.40
CA GLU A 107 3.54 12.01 -20.46
C GLU A 107 3.19 12.56 -19.06
N LEU A 108 3.81 13.66 -18.59
CA LEU A 108 3.47 14.27 -17.30
C LEU A 108 2.01 14.75 -17.21
N PHE A 109 1.37 14.99 -18.35
CA PHE A 109 0.00 15.47 -18.44
C PHE A 109 -1.02 14.36 -18.73
N ARG A 110 -0.55 13.12 -18.94
CA ARG A 110 -1.38 11.96 -19.23
C ARG A 110 -1.81 11.23 -17.96
N GLY A 111 -3.04 10.73 -17.96
CA GLY A 111 -3.61 9.94 -16.88
C GLY A 111 -3.96 10.77 -15.64
N ALA A 112 -4.28 10.09 -14.55
CA ALA A 112 -4.55 10.74 -13.27
C ALA A 112 -3.25 11.29 -12.68
N ILE A 113 -3.29 12.52 -12.14
CA ILE A 113 -2.08 13.16 -11.59
C ILE A 113 -1.55 12.42 -10.36
N GLU A 114 -2.44 11.75 -9.63
CA GLU A 114 -2.11 10.94 -8.47
C GLU A 114 -1.20 9.77 -8.84
N ASP A 115 -1.42 9.14 -10.00
CA ASP A 115 -0.58 8.04 -10.50
C ASP A 115 0.87 8.52 -10.72
N ARG A 116 1.05 9.79 -11.12
CA ARG A 116 2.36 10.44 -11.24
C ARG A 116 3.00 10.71 -9.88
N TYR A 117 2.22 11.07 -8.85
CA TYR A 117 2.73 11.18 -7.49
C TYR A 117 3.26 9.84 -6.98
N ILE A 118 2.54 8.75 -7.25
CA ILE A 118 2.95 7.40 -6.89
C ILE A 118 4.23 6.99 -7.64
N GLY A 119 4.28 7.20 -8.96
CA GLY A 119 5.49 6.94 -9.75
C GLY A 119 6.70 7.72 -9.25
N ALA A 120 6.53 9.02 -8.98
CA ALA A 120 7.59 9.87 -8.45
C ALA A 120 8.01 9.48 -7.02
N PHE A 121 7.09 8.96 -6.19
CA PHE A 121 7.43 8.43 -4.87
C PHE A 121 8.33 7.20 -5.02
N LEU A 122 7.96 6.25 -5.89
CA LEU A 122 8.61 4.94 -6.00
C LEU A 122 10.01 5.03 -6.61
N VAL A 123 10.24 6.03 -7.46
CA VAL A 123 11.55 6.27 -8.09
C VAL A 123 12.33 7.30 -7.28
N ASP A 124 13.44 6.86 -6.70
CA ASP A 124 14.37 7.75 -6.01
C ASP A 124 15.07 8.67 -7.03
N SER A 125 14.98 9.97 -6.83
CA SER A 125 15.41 10.99 -7.81
C SER A 125 16.86 11.45 -7.63
N ALA A 126 17.72 10.62 -7.06
CA ALA A 126 19.13 10.96 -6.90
C ALA A 126 19.89 11.07 -8.25
N SER A 127 19.39 10.43 -9.32
CA SER A 127 20.01 10.46 -10.64
C SER A 127 19.17 11.28 -11.62
N GLY A 128 19.74 12.40 -12.07
CA GLY A 128 19.13 13.33 -13.01
C GLY A 128 18.92 12.76 -14.41
N GLU A 129 17.89 13.29 -15.07
CA GLU A 129 17.66 13.38 -16.52
C GLU A 129 17.90 12.13 -17.36
N GLU A 130 16.84 11.33 -17.52
CA GLU A 130 16.66 10.44 -18.69
C GLU A 130 15.32 10.74 -19.37
N LYS A 131 15.33 10.64 -20.71
CA LYS A 131 14.13 10.73 -21.55
C LYS A 131 13.19 9.59 -21.16
N GLU A 132 11.99 9.98 -20.73
CA GLU A 132 11.01 9.17 -20.00
C GLU A 132 11.53 8.71 -18.63
N THR A 133 11.05 9.37 -17.58
CA THR A 133 11.51 9.02 -16.24
C THR A 133 10.92 7.65 -15.88
N ARG A 134 11.65 6.79 -15.18
CA ARG A 134 11.12 5.53 -14.63
C ARG A 134 9.76 5.72 -13.90
N ALA A 135 9.51 6.92 -13.37
CA ALA A 135 8.24 7.30 -12.76
C ALA A 135 7.08 7.32 -13.77
N ASP A 136 7.32 7.69 -15.03
CA ASP A 136 6.34 7.66 -16.11
C ASP A 136 6.01 6.22 -16.52
N VAL A 137 7.01 5.33 -16.57
CA VAL A 137 6.79 3.89 -16.79
C VAL A 137 5.89 3.32 -15.71
N VAL A 138 6.14 3.66 -14.44
CA VAL A 138 5.30 3.24 -13.30
C VAL A 138 3.88 3.80 -13.45
N ALA A 139 3.72 5.09 -13.77
CA ALA A 139 2.41 5.70 -13.94
C ALA A 139 1.63 5.09 -15.12
N ASN A 140 2.30 4.77 -16.24
CA ASN A 140 1.69 4.12 -17.39
C ASN A 140 1.26 2.69 -17.07
N ALA A 141 2.05 1.95 -16.29
CA ALA A 141 1.67 0.64 -15.78
C ALA A 141 0.42 0.70 -14.87
N ILE A 142 0.35 1.72 -14.00
CA ILE A 142 -0.83 1.99 -13.18
C ILE A 142 -2.05 2.30 -14.06
N GLU A 143 -1.90 3.14 -15.09
CA GLU A 143 -2.98 3.52 -16.00
C GLU A 143 -3.55 2.30 -16.74
N VAL A 144 -2.69 1.40 -17.24
CA VAL A 144 -3.11 0.13 -17.85
C VAL A 144 -3.98 -0.68 -16.90
N LEU A 145 -3.56 -0.84 -15.65
CA LEU A 145 -4.29 -1.61 -14.64
C LEU A 145 -5.57 -0.90 -14.18
N ARG A 146 -5.61 0.44 -14.19
CA ARG A 146 -6.81 1.24 -13.92
C ARG A 146 -7.87 1.03 -14.99
N VAL A 147 -7.49 1.06 -16.27
CA VAL A 147 -8.40 0.79 -17.39
C VAL A 147 -8.88 -0.66 -17.34
N ALA A 148 -7.99 -1.61 -17.04
CA ALA A 148 -8.34 -3.01 -16.84
C ALA A 148 -9.37 -3.19 -15.69
N GLY A 149 -9.17 -2.48 -14.58
CA GLY A 149 -10.05 -2.52 -13.42
C GLY A 149 -11.43 -1.91 -13.64
N LEU A 150 -11.61 -1.06 -14.65
CA LEU A 150 -12.92 -0.55 -15.09
C LEU A 150 -13.59 -1.43 -16.15
N SER A 151 -12.89 -2.46 -16.61
CA SER A 151 -13.33 -3.35 -17.68
C SER A 151 -13.77 -4.70 -17.12
N SER A 152 -14.48 -5.47 -17.94
CA SER A 152 -14.76 -6.88 -17.69
C SER A 152 -14.45 -7.71 -18.93
N TYR A 153 -14.14 -8.98 -18.73
CA TYR A 153 -13.94 -9.93 -19.83
C TYR A 153 -14.77 -11.17 -19.56
N GLU A 154 -15.65 -11.54 -20.50
CA GLU A 154 -16.62 -12.64 -20.34
C GLU A 154 -17.46 -12.51 -19.06
N ASN A 155 -17.88 -11.28 -18.74
CA ASN A 155 -18.64 -10.94 -17.52
C ASN A 155 -17.90 -11.29 -16.21
N ARG A 156 -16.58 -11.47 -16.26
CA ARG A 156 -15.75 -11.66 -15.07
C ARG A 156 -14.87 -10.42 -14.83
N PRO A 157 -14.64 -10.06 -13.55
CA PRO A 157 -13.59 -9.14 -13.17
C PRO A 157 -12.26 -9.49 -13.82
N ILE A 158 -11.51 -8.47 -14.24
CA ILE A 158 -10.15 -8.63 -14.72
C ILE A 158 -9.21 -8.51 -13.52
N SER A 159 -8.31 -9.48 -13.41
CA SER A 159 -7.11 -9.40 -12.58
C SER A 159 -5.89 -9.45 -13.49
N SER A 160 -4.81 -8.76 -13.12
CA SER A 160 -3.60 -8.64 -13.93
C SER A 160 -2.48 -8.07 -13.07
N GLY A 161 -1.25 -8.09 -13.56
CA GLY A 161 -0.16 -7.43 -12.86
C GLY A 161 1.11 -7.36 -13.67
N VAL A 162 2.05 -6.59 -13.15
CA VAL A 162 3.32 -6.30 -13.78
C VAL A 162 4.44 -6.23 -12.74
N LEU A 163 5.58 -6.82 -13.08
CA LEU A 163 6.84 -6.70 -12.37
C LEU A 163 7.79 -5.82 -13.19
N LEU A 164 8.00 -4.59 -12.71
CA LEU A 164 8.91 -3.60 -13.31
C LEU A 164 10.32 -3.79 -12.75
N LEU A 165 11.26 -4.24 -13.57
CA LEU A 165 12.65 -4.46 -13.20
C LEU A 165 13.45 -3.15 -13.12
N GLU A 166 14.54 -3.15 -12.35
CA GLU A 166 15.54 -2.07 -12.37
C GLU A 166 16.48 -2.14 -13.59
N GLY A 167 16.74 -3.34 -14.11
CA GLY A 167 17.59 -3.57 -15.28
C GLY A 167 16.83 -3.69 -16.60
N ASP A 168 17.58 -3.82 -17.69
CA ASP A 168 17.04 -3.99 -19.05
C ASP A 168 16.73 -5.44 -19.42
N ALA A 169 17.33 -6.41 -18.71
CA ALA A 169 17.24 -7.83 -18.99
C ALA A 169 16.54 -8.62 -17.86
N ASP A 170 15.95 -9.75 -18.21
CA ASP A 170 15.40 -10.71 -17.25
C ASP A 170 16.55 -11.35 -16.42
N PRO A 171 16.56 -11.19 -15.08
CA PRO A 171 17.62 -11.72 -14.22
C PRO A 171 17.52 -13.24 -13.97
N VAL A 172 16.39 -13.87 -14.32
CA VAL A 172 16.11 -15.29 -14.12
C VAL A 172 16.28 -16.08 -15.42
N ARG A 173 15.82 -15.54 -16.56
CA ARG A 173 15.95 -16.18 -17.88
C ARG A 173 16.80 -15.35 -18.82
N SER A 174 17.77 -15.97 -19.47
CA SER A 174 18.60 -15.31 -20.48
C SER A 174 17.94 -15.19 -21.85
N HIS A 175 16.60 -15.23 -21.96
CA HIS A 175 15.93 -15.16 -23.25
C HIS A 175 15.99 -13.74 -23.78
N ALA A 176 16.76 -13.52 -24.85
CA ALA A 176 16.79 -12.24 -25.53
C ALA A 176 15.53 -12.11 -26.39
N VAL A 177 14.68 -11.12 -26.09
CA VAL A 177 13.63 -10.69 -27.03
C VAL A 177 14.32 -10.25 -28.31
N ALA A 178 13.89 -10.78 -29.46
CA ALA A 178 14.48 -10.39 -30.73
C ALA A 178 14.35 -8.87 -30.94
N PRO A 179 15.41 -8.17 -31.35
CA PRO A 179 15.36 -6.72 -31.60
C PRO A 179 14.20 -6.37 -32.53
N GLY A 180 13.37 -5.39 -32.15
CA GLY A 180 12.21 -4.93 -32.93
C GLY A 180 10.90 -5.69 -32.69
N GLN A 181 10.87 -6.70 -31.82
CA GLN A 181 9.62 -7.38 -31.40
C GLN A 181 9.12 -6.96 -30.01
N ALA A 182 9.92 -6.18 -29.26
CA ALA A 182 9.54 -5.66 -27.97
C ALA A 182 8.46 -4.57 -28.14
N TYR A 183 7.35 -4.72 -27.41
CA TYR A 183 6.31 -3.70 -27.31
C TYR A 183 6.31 -3.11 -25.91
N ARG A 184 5.83 -1.86 -25.79
CA ARG A 184 5.80 -1.15 -24.52
C ARG A 184 4.57 -1.50 -23.70
N TYR A 185 4.76 -1.68 -22.40
CA TYR A 185 3.68 -1.80 -21.43
C TYR A 185 3.02 -0.43 -21.23
N SER A 186 2.01 -0.17 -22.04
CA SER A 186 1.38 1.15 -22.15
C SER A 186 -0.13 1.03 -22.32
N PRO A 187 -0.89 2.13 -22.12
CA PRO A 187 -2.35 2.11 -22.29
C PRO A 187 -2.80 1.66 -23.68
N ALA A 188 -1.96 1.65 -24.71
CA ALA A 188 -2.31 1.08 -26.01
C ALA A 188 -2.69 -0.42 -25.93
N LEU A 189 -2.13 -1.16 -24.96
CA LEU A 189 -2.41 -2.58 -24.75
C LEU A 189 -3.86 -2.84 -24.31
N THR A 190 -4.53 -1.86 -23.70
CA THR A 190 -5.91 -2.00 -23.23
C THR A 190 -6.91 -2.12 -24.38
N GLY A 191 -6.51 -1.78 -25.62
CA GLY A 191 -7.29 -2.01 -26.82
C GLY A 191 -7.30 -3.47 -27.30
N ILE A 192 -6.39 -4.31 -26.82
CA ILE A 192 -6.30 -5.72 -27.18
C ILE A 192 -7.12 -6.54 -26.19
N LYS A 193 -8.29 -7.03 -26.60
CA LYS A 193 -9.22 -7.71 -25.68
C LYS A 193 -8.60 -8.90 -24.93
N SER A 194 -7.73 -9.68 -25.60
CA SER A 194 -7.05 -10.84 -25.02
C SER A 194 -5.95 -10.50 -24.02
N PHE A 195 -5.44 -9.26 -24.01
CA PHE A 195 -4.37 -8.81 -23.10
C PHE A 195 -4.72 -9.09 -21.64
N TYR A 196 -5.98 -8.87 -21.26
CA TYR A 196 -6.48 -9.05 -19.89
C TYR A 196 -6.53 -10.52 -19.42
N ARG A 197 -6.28 -11.49 -20.29
CA ARG A 197 -6.26 -12.93 -19.95
C ARG A 197 -4.86 -13.52 -19.90
N LEU A 198 -3.84 -12.77 -20.27
CA LEU A 198 -2.48 -13.29 -20.39
C LEU A 198 -1.81 -13.54 -19.03
N CYS A 199 -2.26 -12.86 -17.97
CA CYS A 199 -1.85 -13.11 -16.60
C CYS A 199 -2.98 -12.81 -15.62
N ASP A 200 -2.85 -13.29 -14.39
CA ASP A 200 -3.86 -13.15 -13.33
C ASP A 200 -3.48 -12.13 -12.24
N GLY A 201 -2.24 -11.62 -12.24
CA GLY A 201 -1.74 -10.69 -11.22
C GLY A 201 -1.35 -11.33 -9.89
N MET A 202 -1.75 -12.58 -9.66
CA MET A 202 -1.62 -13.28 -8.38
C MET A 202 -0.46 -14.30 -8.42
N GLN A 203 -0.44 -15.12 -9.47
CA GLN A 203 0.62 -16.10 -9.73
C GLN A 203 1.47 -15.67 -10.92
N THR A 204 0.84 -15.02 -11.89
CA THR A 204 1.49 -14.63 -13.16
C THR A 204 1.46 -13.12 -13.35
N LEU A 205 2.53 -12.58 -13.94
CA LEU A 205 2.73 -11.15 -14.18
C LEU A 205 3.36 -10.90 -15.55
N PHE A 206 3.12 -9.73 -16.13
CA PHE A 206 4.00 -9.21 -17.17
C PHE A 206 5.35 -8.82 -16.56
N LEU A 207 6.45 -9.25 -17.17
CA LEU A 207 7.79 -8.77 -16.84
C LEU A 207 8.13 -7.60 -17.74
N VAL A 208 8.54 -6.48 -17.15
CA VAL A 208 8.82 -5.24 -17.88
C VAL A 208 10.15 -4.66 -17.42
N ASN A 209 10.97 -4.23 -18.36
CA ASN A 209 12.28 -3.67 -18.08
C ASN A 209 12.22 -2.21 -17.58
N ARG A 210 13.37 -1.61 -17.23
CA ARG A 210 13.41 -0.21 -16.76
C ARG A 210 12.88 0.81 -17.77
N SER A 211 12.94 0.48 -19.05
CA SER A 211 12.52 1.33 -20.17
C SER A 211 11.04 1.17 -20.54
N GLY A 212 10.31 0.29 -19.83
CA GLY A 212 8.89 0.04 -20.04
C GLY A 212 8.58 -0.97 -21.15
N GLU A 213 9.57 -1.71 -21.64
CA GLU A 213 9.38 -2.77 -22.64
C GLU A 213 8.98 -4.08 -21.98
N VAL A 214 8.00 -4.77 -22.57
CA VAL A 214 7.58 -6.10 -22.12
C VAL A 214 8.62 -7.14 -22.54
N LEU A 215 9.13 -7.87 -21.56
CA LEU A 215 10.14 -8.92 -21.75
C LEU A 215 9.50 -10.31 -21.86
N ASP A 216 8.56 -10.64 -20.97
CA ASP A 216 7.95 -11.99 -20.90
C ASP A 216 6.65 -11.96 -20.05
N LEU A 217 5.95 -13.10 -20.02
CA LEU A 217 4.93 -13.45 -19.05
C LEU A 217 5.51 -14.47 -18.07
N VAL A 218 5.53 -14.13 -16.79
CA VAL A 218 6.29 -14.88 -15.79
C VAL A 218 5.46 -15.27 -14.59
N GLU A 219 5.90 -16.34 -13.91
CA GLU A 219 5.40 -16.73 -12.60
C GLU A 219 6.19 -15.97 -11.51
N VAL A 220 5.51 -15.19 -10.68
CA VAL A 220 6.16 -14.28 -9.70
C VAL A 220 7.01 -15.02 -8.66
N SER A 221 6.64 -16.27 -8.33
CA SER A 221 7.34 -17.13 -7.37
C SER A 221 8.81 -17.39 -7.78
N ARG A 222 9.12 -17.36 -9.07
CA ARG A 222 10.49 -17.57 -9.59
C ARG A 222 11.41 -16.38 -9.37
N TYR A 223 10.82 -15.21 -9.15
CA TYR A 223 11.52 -13.96 -8.85
C TYR A 223 11.59 -13.71 -7.35
N ALA A 224 10.78 -14.42 -6.55
CA ALA A 224 10.83 -14.38 -5.11
C ALA A 224 12.12 -15.05 -4.61
N ARG A 225 13.01 -14.27 -3.98
CA ARG A 225 14.20 -14.81 -3.35
C ARG A 225 13.89 -15.44 -1.98
N PRO A 226 14.56 -16.54 -1.61
CA PRO A 226 14.44 -17.10 -0.28
C PRO A 226 15.05 -16.13 0.73
N GLY A 227 14.28 -15.74 1.74
CA GLY A 227 14.71 -14.81 2.79
C GLY A 227 13.60 -14.50 3.77
N THR A 228 13.99 -13.95 4.91
CA THR A 228 13.08 -13.35 5.89
C THR A 228 12.74 -11.93 5.43
N LEU A 229 11.45 -11.58 5.52
CA LEU A 229 11.01 -10.20 5.30
C LEU A 229 11.02 -9.49 6.66
N ASP A 230 11.49 -8.25 6.70
CA ASP A 230 11.50 -7.46 7.93
C ASP A 230 10.09 -7.16 8.45
N ILE A 231 9.12 -7.12 7.53
CA ILE A 231 7.72 -6.79 7.82
C ILE A 231 6.82 -7.89 7.23
N PRO A 232 5.91 -8.47 8.03
CA PRO A 232 4.94 -9.43 7.51
C PRO A 232 4.03 -8.77 6.48
N GLY A 233 3.79 -9.44 5.36
CA GLY A 233 2.87 -9.00 4.30
C GLY A 233 1.85 -10.09 4.00
N PRO A 234 0.68 -9.77 3.42
CA PRO A 234 -0.40 -10.75 3.26
C PRO A 234 0.09 -12.00 2.50
N ALA A 235 -0.29 -13.18 2.98
CA ALA A 235 0.23 -14.47 2.57
C ALA A 235 0.08 -14.69 1.06
N THR A 236 -1.07 -14.30 0.50
CA THR A 236 -1.37 -14.37 -0.93
C THR A 236 -0.37 -13.60 -1.80
N TYR A 237 0.21 -12.51 -1.29
CA TYR A 237 1.18 -11.68 -2.01
C TYR A 237 2.62 -11.85 -1.52
N ARG A 238 2.89 -12.90 -0.74
CA ARG A 238 4.25 -13.21 -0.28
C ARG A 238 5.25 -13.38 -1.43
N PRO A 239 4.88 -13.96 -2.60
CA PRO A 239 5.76 -13.96 -3.76
C PRO A 239 6.11 -12.55 -4.26
N HIS A 240 5.15 -11.62 -4.30
CA HIS A 240 5.34 -10.25 -4.78
C HIS A 240 6.20 -9.42 -3.84
N THR A 241 6.00 -9.55 -2.53
CA THR A 241 6.88 -8.91 -1.54
C THR A 241 8.30 -9.42 -1.69
N ARG A 242 8.51 -10.74 -1.71
CA ARG A 242 9.84 -11.33 -1.89
C ARG A 242 10.52 -10.97 -3.22
N ALA A 243 9.76 -10.89 -4.31
CA ALA A 243 10.31 -10.48 -5.62
C ALA A 243 10.85 -9.05 -5.62
N THR A 244 10.43 -8.22 -4.66
CA THR A 244 10.82 -6.82 -4.55
C THR A 244 11.71 -6.53 -3.33
N ALA A 245 12.06 -7.54 -2.52
CA ALA A 245 12.79 -7.35 -1.26
C ALA A 245 14.25 -6.89 -1.47
N GLU A 246 14.97 -7.53 -2.38
CA GLU A 246 16.41 -7.32 -2.58
C GLU A 246 16.76 -6.55 -3.87
N SER A 247 15.75 -5.99 -4.56
CA SER A 247 15.93 -5.23 -5.79
C SER A 247 15.08 -3.96 -5.77
N LYS A 248 15.41 -2.95 -6.60
CA LYS A 248 14.51 -1.80 -6.80
C LYS A 248 13.39 -2.09 -7.80
N SER A 249 13.03 -3.37 -7.94
CA SER A 249 11.90 -3.79 -8.75
C SER A 249 10.60 -3.39 -8.07
N ILE A 250 9.59 -3.08 -8.87
CA ILE A 250 8.27 -2.65 -8.40
C ILE A 250 7.25 -3.64 -8.94
N CYS A 251 6.45 -4.23 -8.06
CA CYS A 251 5.35 -5.08 -8.48
C CYS A 251 4.02 -4.32 -8.33
N ILE A 252 3.21 -4.29 -9.38
CA ILE A 252 1.90 -3.63 -9.39
C ILE A 252 0.85 -4.67 -9.80
N VAL A 253 -0.18 -4.84 -8.98
CA VAL A 253 -1.18 -5.89 -9.14
C VAL A 253 -2.57 -5.29 -9.13
N LEU A 254 -3.37 -5.58 -10.14
CA LEU A 254 -4.82 -5.44 -10.11
C LEU A 254 -5.43 -6.74 -9.59
N THR A 255 -6.06 -6.66 -8.42
CA THR A 255 -6.68 -7.82 -7.77
C THR A 255 -8.08 -8.10 -8.33
N PRO A 256 -8.61 -9.33 -8.12
CA PRO A 256 -10.00 -9.64 -8.43
C PRO A 256 -11.03 -8.75 -7.71
N ALA A 257 -10.63 -8.09 -6.62
CA ALA A 257 -11.46 -7.15 -5.87
C ALA A 257 -11.44 -5.71 -6.43
N HIS A 258 -10.86 -5.51 -7.63
CA HIS A 258 -10.67 -4.22 -8.30
C HIS A 258 -9.82 -3.23 -7.49
N GLU A 259 -8.83 -3.75 -6.75
CA GLU A 259 -7.85 -2.93 -6.05
C GLU A 259 -6.52 -2.99 -6.81
N ILE A 260 -5.79 -1.86 -6.87
CA ILE A 260 -4.41 -1.87 -7.34
C ILE A 260 -3.49 -1.89 -6.12
N LYS A 261 -2.63 -2.89 -5.97
CA LYS A 261 -1.64 -2.97 -4.90
C LYS A 261 -0.24 -2.79 -5.47
N ILE A 262 0.61 -2.06 -4.75
CA ILE A 262 2.01 -1.85 -5.14
C ILE A 262 2.92 -2.42 -4.07
N PHE A 263 3.84 -3.27 -4.49
CA PHE A 263 4.90 -3.85 -3.67
C PHE A 263 6.26 -3.32 -4.13
N THR A 264 7.07 -2.89 -3.19
CA THR A 264 8.46 -2.45 -3.41
C THR A 264 9.23 -2.64 -2.11
N ALA A 265 10.54 -2.90 -2.19
CA ALA A 265 11.41 -3.11 -1.02
C ALA A 265 10.83 -4.12 -0.02
N GLY A 266 10.20 -5.20 -0.51
CA GLY A 266 9.67 -6.25 0.36
C GLY A 266 8.32 -5.97 0.99
N VAL A 267 7.69 -4.82 0.72
CA VAL A 267 6.47 -4.40 1.43
C VAL A 267 5.38 -3.86 0.50
N GLN A 268 4.12 -4.05 0.90
CA GLN A 268 2.99 -3.39 0.23
C GLN A 268 2.97 -1.90 0.62
N THR A 269 3.34 -1.04 -0.33
CA THR A 269 3.54 0.39 -0.05
C THR A 269 2.28 1.22 -0.32
N PHE A 270 1.57 0.91 -1.40
CA PHE A 270 0.32 1.58 -1.77
C PHE A 270 -0.82 0.59 -2.05
N SER A 271 -2.03 1.09 -1.86
CA SER A 271 -3.24 0.49 -2.44
C SER A 271 -4.13 1.56 -3.05
N PHE A 272 -4.65 1.30 -4.24
CA PHE A 272 -5.77 2.02 -4.83
C PHE A 272 -7.06 1.24 -4.58
N ARG A 273 -8.02 1.86 -3.91
CA ARG A 273 -9.36 1.31 -3.66
C ARG A 273 -10.35 2.45 -3.46
N ASN A 274 -11.63 2.21 -3.73
CA ASN A 274 -12.68 3.25 -3.59
C ASN A 274 -12.32 4.57 -4.28
N ALA A 275 -11.78 4.46 -5.50
CA ALA A 275 -11.31 5.56 -6.32
C ALA A 275 -10.18 6.43 -5.71
N ARG A 276 -9.45 5.94 -4.68
CA ARG A 276 -8.40 6.72 -3.99
C ARG A 276 -7.15 5.90 -3.73
N TRP A 277 -6.01 6.58 -3.81
CA TRP A 277 -4.72 6.04 -3.36
C TRP A 277 -4.57 6.17 -1.85
N HIS A 278 -4.00 5.13 -1.24
CA HIS A 278 -3.63 5.09 0.16
C HIS A 278 -2.17 4.70 0.30
N LEU A 279 -1.37 5.54 0.96
CA LEU A 279 -0.07 5.15 1.49
C LEU A 279 -0.32 4.25 2.71
N LEU A 280 0.26 3.04 2.70
CA LEU A 280 0.00 2.07 3.75
C LEU A 280 1.02 2.13 4.87
N ASP A 281 2.28 2.45 4.56
CA ASP A 281 3.40 2.51 5.50
C ASP A 281 3.43 1.35 6.51
N MET A 282 3.60 0.15 5.97
CA MET A 282 3.50 -1.08 6.75
C MET A 282 4.57 -1.18 7.83
N GLN A 283 5.74 -0.58 7.64
CA GLN A 283 6.80 -0.56 8.64
C GLN A 283 6.38 0.17 9.91
N ALA A 284 5.91 1.41 9.79
CA ALA A 284 5.47 2.19 10.94
C ALA A 284 4.27 1.53 11.64
N LYS A 285 3.35 0.93 10.88
CA LYS A 285 2.21 0.19 11.44
C LYS A 285 2.65 -1.05 12.18
N TYR A 286 3.56 -1.84 11.61
CA TYR A 286 4.04 -3.07 12.23
C TYR A 286 4.86 -2.77 13.50
N GLN A 287 5.68 -1.72 13.50
CA GLN A 287 6.40 -1.29 14.70
C GLN A 287 5.43 -0.95 15.84
N LEU A 288 4.44 -0.08 15.58
CA LEU A 288 3.43 0.29 16.57
C LEU A 288 2.65 -0.95 17.06
N TRP A 289 2.33 -1.87 16.15
CA TRP A 289 1.63 -3.11 16.45
C TRP A 289 2.46 -4.03 17.34
N SER A 290 3.73 -4.25 16.97
CA SER A 290 4.68 -5.08 17.70
C SER A 290 4.90 -4.56 19.11
N ASP A 291 5.08 -3.24 19.27
CA ASP A 291 5.23 -2.60 20.57
C ASP A 291 3.98 -2.75 21.44
N ALA A 292 2.79 -2.72 20.83
CA ALA A 292 1.53 -2.87 21.56
C ALA A 292 1.28 -4.31 22.04
N VAL A 293 1.67 -5.31 21.24
CA VAL A 293 1.52 -6.75 21.54
C VAL A 293 2.62 -7.24 22.49
N GLY A 294 3.85 -6.76 22.33
CA GLY A 294 5.01 -7.06 23.18
C GLY A 294 5.73 -8.37 22.85
N ASP A 295 5.01 -9.43 22.51
CA ASP A 295 5.60 -10.68 22.02
C ASP A 295 5.77 -10.64 20.48
N GLY A 296 7.01 -10.80 20.01
CA GLY A 296 7.34 -10.64 18.59
C GLY A 296 6.71 -11.68 17.66
N LEU A 297 6.71 -12.96 18.07
CA LEU A 297 6.12 -14.04 17.25
C LEU A 297 4.60 -13.91 17.17
N LEU A 298 3.97 -13.55 18.29
CA LEU A 298 2.55 -13.25 18.35
C LEU A 298 2.21 -12.01 17.52
N ALA A 299 3.00 -10.95 17.64
CA ALA A 299 2.81 -9.72 16.88
C ALA A 299 2.87 -9.99 15.37
N GLU A 300 3.90 -10.70 14.90
CA GLU A 300 4.02 -11.14 13.52
C GLU A 300 2.80 -11.94 13.08
N ARG A 301 2.42 -12.97 13.86
CA ARG A 301 1.29 -13.83 13.54
C ARG A 301 -0.02 -13.05 13.42
N LEU A 302 -0.36 -12.23 14.42
CA LEU A 302 -1.60 -11.46 14.43
C LEU A 302 -1.62 -10.38 13.35
N PHE A 303 -0.48 -9.75 13.07
CA PHE A 303 -0.38 -8.75 12.01
C PHE A 303 -0.58 -9.38 10.63
N GLN A 304 0.13 -10.48 10.34
CA GLN A 304 -0.02 -11.29 9.13
C GLN A 304 -1.49 -11.73 8.94
N THR A 305 -2.11 -12.32 9.96
CA THR A 305 -3.53 -12.75 9.89
C THR A 305 -4.47 -11.56 9.69
N SER A 306 -4.21 -10.42 10.33
CA SER A 306 -5.02 -9.21 10.13
C SER A 306 -4.92 -8.67 8.70
N LEU A 307 -3.73 -8.75 8.09
CA LEU A 307 -3.53 -8.37 6.69
C LEU A 307 -4.26 -9.32 5.73
N ASP A 308 -4.22 -10.63 5.99
CA ASP A 308 -4.92 -11.64 5.20
C ASP A 308 -6.43 -11.44 5.24
N LEU A 309 -6.99 -11.20 6.43
CA LEU A 309 -8.41 -10.92 6.62
C LEU A 309 -8.81 -9.58 5.98
N ALA A 310 -7.99 -8.55 6.14
CA ALA A 310 -8.23 -7.25 5.51
C ALA A 310 -8.25 -7.35 3.97
N ASP A 311 -7.41 -8.21 3.39
CA ASP A 311 -7.41 -8.48 1.94
C ASP A 311 -8.66 -9.24 1.49
N ALA A 312 -9.09 -10.22 2.29
CA ALA A 312 -10.34 -10.95 2.08
C ALA A 312 -11.61 -10.12 2.35
N ARG A 313 -11.46 -8.88 2.85
CA ARG A 313 -12.56 -8.00 3.31
C ARG A 313 -13.36 -8.61 4.47
N GLU A 314 -12.67 -9.35 5.33
CA GLU A 314 -13.22 -10.00 6.50
C GLU A 314 -12.84 -9.20 7.76
N GLY A 315 -13.82 -8.99 8.63
CA GLY A 315 -13.60 -8.36 9.93
C GLY A 315 -13.04 -9.35 10.93
N ALA A 316 -12.25 -8.84 11.89
CA ALA A 316 -11.83 -9.58 13.08
C ALA A 316 -11.56 -8.63 14.23
N LEU A 317 -11.68 -9.17 15.45
CA LEU A 317 -11.35 -8.46 16.68
C LEU A 317 -10.40 -9.33 17.52
N PHE A 318 -9.13 -8.93 17.58
CA PHE A 318 -8.13 -9.55 18.44
C PHE A 318 -7.97 -8.75 19.73
N VAL A 319 -7.93 -9.44 20.87
CA VAL A 319 -7.69 -8.83 22.18
C VAL A 319 -6.54 -9.55 22.87
N VAL A 320 -5.45 -8.83 23.13
CA VAL A 320 -4.29 -9.34 23.86
C VAL A 320 -4.29 -8.76 25.27
N LEU A 321 -4.53 -9.60 26.27
CA LEU A 321 -4.57 -9.20 27.68
C LEU A 321 -3.15 -9.16 28.26
N ARG A 322 -2.70 -7.97 28.65
CA ARG A 322 -1.40 -7.77 29.31
C ARG A 322 -1.32 -8.42 30.69
N ASP A 323 -2.44 -8.41 31.44
CA ASP A 323 -2.60 -9.08 32.72
C ASP A 323 -3.92 -9.87 32.70
N HIS A 324 -3.87 -11.06 32.10
CA HIS A 324 -5.07 -11.88 31.92
C HIS A 324 -5.69 -12.30 33.27
N ALA A 325 -4.87 -12.50 34.31
CA ALA A 325 -5.33 -12.93 35.62
C ALA A 325 -6.28 -11.90 36.26
N LYS A 326 -6.04 -10.61 36.03
CA LYS A 326 -6.94 -9.54 36.49
C LYS A 326 -8.05 -9.20 35.51
N SER A 327 -7.73 -9.16 34.21
CA SER A 327 -8.63 -8.55 33.21
C SER A 327 -9.61 -9.53 32.57
N LEU A 328 -9.33 -10.83 32.53
CA LEU A 328 -10.16 -11.79 31.78
C LEU A 328 -11.60 -11.83 32.30
N ALA A 329 -11.79 -11.98 33.62
CA ALA A 329 -13.11 -12.05 34.23
C ALA A 329 -13.89 -10.73 34.17
N GLN A 330 -13.21 -9.60 33.95
CA GLN A 330 -13.85 -8.29 33.79
C GLN A 330 -14.34 -8.07 32.36
N LEU A 331 -13.66 -8.65 31.37
CA LEU A 331 -13.90 -8.41 29.95
C LEU A 331 -14.67 -9.53 29.25
N VAL A 332 -14.60 -10.77 29.76
CA VAL A 332 -15.18 -11.95 29.10
C VAL A 332 -16.07 -12.69 30.09
N ALA A 333 -17.32 -12.92 29.71
CA ALA A 333 -18.26 -13.68 30.52
C ALA A 333 -17.75 -15.12 30.77
N PRO A 334 -17.97 -15.71 31.96
CA PRO A 334 -17.47 -17.05 32.28
C PRO A 334 -17.89 -18.14 31.30
N GLY A 335 -19.04 -18.01 30.64
CA GLY A 335 -19.52 -18.97 29.64
C GLY A 335 -18.70 -19.00 28.34
N ASP A 336 -18.00 -17.91 28.02
CA ASP A 336 -17.21 -17.76 26.80
C ASP A 336 -15.72 -18.06 27.02
N GLN A 337 -15.29 -18.16 28.28
CA GLN A 337 -13.91 -18.47 28.64
C GLN A 337 -13.61 -19.96 28.41
N LEU A 338 -12.54 -20.25 27.67
CA LEU A 338 -12.13 -21.62 27.34
C LEU A 338 -11.83 -22.47 28.59
N ASP A 339 -11.38 -21.85 29.68
CA ASP A 339 -11.01 -22.54 30.92
C ASP A 339 -12.18 -22.75 31.90
N SER A 340 -13.25 -21.95 31.80
CA SER A 340 -14.39 -21.95 32.73
C SER A 340 -15.51 -22.94 32.36
N MET A 341 -15.30 -23.71 31.31
CA MET A 341 -16.31 -24.59 30.73
C MET A 341 -16.75 -25.71 31.68
N ARG A 342 -18.07 -25.90 31.77
CA ARG A 342 -18.73 -26.97 32.54
C ARG A 342 -19.04 -28.16 31.62
N VAL A 343 -18.95 -29.38 32.17
CA VAL A 343 -19.33 -30.62 31.47
C VAL A 343 -20.82 -30.55 31.11
N SER A 344 -21.13 -30.52 29.81
CA SER A 344 -22.49 -30.65 29.31
C SER A 344 -22.85 -32.12 29.20
N THR A 345 -24.01 -32.51 29.74
CA THR A 345 -24.56 -33.88 29.64
C THR A 345 -25.48 -34.06 28.42
N SER A 346 -25.56 -33.05 27.53
CA SER A 346 -26.34 -33.11 26.29
C SER A 346 -25.67 -34.02 25.25
N GLU A 347 -26.45 -34.85 24.56
CA GLU A 347 -25.98 -35.66 23.42
C GLU A 347 -25.59 -34.81 22.20
N VAL A 348 -26.17 -33.60 22.07
CA VAL A 348 -25.79 -32.64 21.02
C VAL A 348 -24.60 -31.80 21.50
N PRO A 349 -23.47 -31.77 20.76
CA PRO A 349 -22.32 -30.96 21.11
C PRO A 349 -22.68 -29.48 21.13
N SER A 350 -22.37 -28.81 22.24
CA SER A 350 -22.49 -27.35 22.34
C SER A 350 -21.31 -26.65 21.66
N ARG A 351 -21.50 -25.37 21.29
CA ARG A 351 -20.40 -24.51 20.82
C ARG A 351 -19.22 -24.54 21.79
N ALA A 352 -19.51 -24.52 23.10
CA ALA A 352 -18.49 -24.55 24.13
C ALA A 352 -17.66 -25.86 24.04
N GLN A 353 -18.31 -27.01 23.86
CA GLN A 353 -17.63 -28.31 23.68
C GLN A 353 -16.73 -28.33 22.45
N LEU A 354 -17.15 -27.74 21.33
CA LEU A 354 -16.30 -27.61 20.13
C LEU A 354 -15.05 -26.75 20.40
N MET A 355 -15.22 -25.66 21.13
CA MET A 355 -14.12 -24.75 21.47
C MET A 355 -13.14 -25.35 22.48
N HIS A 356 -13.48 -26.45 23.17
CA HIS A 356 -12.57 -27.14 24.09
C HIS A 356 -11.24 -27.55 23.44
N MET A 357 -11.27 -27.91 22.14
CA MET A 357 -10.08 -28.32 21.40
C MET A 357 -9.01 -27.22 21.31
N LEU A 358 -9.38 -25.97 21.59
CA LEU A 358 -8.50 -24.82 21.60
C LEU A 358 -7.88 -24.55 22.98
N ARG A 359 -8.30 -25.26 24.03
CA ARG A 359 -7.77 -25.08 25.39
C ARG A 359 -6.27 -25.40 25.42
N GLY A 360 -5.49 -24.49 26.00
CA GLY A 360 -4.04 -24.62 26.10
C GLY A 360 -3.28 -24.41 24.78
N ARG A 361 -3.98 -24.16 23.67
CA ARG A 361 -3.35 -23.81 22.39
C ARG A 361 -2.93 -22.35 22.38
N THR A 362 -1.84 -22.07 21.69
CA THR A 362 -1.38 -20.71 21.43
C THR A 362 -1.65 -20.31 19.97
N ALA A 363 -1.89 -19.03 19.73
CA ALA A 363 -2.15 -18.50 18.39
C ALA A 363 -0.98 -18.72 17.41
N THR A 364 0.25 -18.77 17.92
CA THR A 364 1.46 -18.98 17.12
C THR A 364 1.63 -20.44 16.66
N GLU A 365 1.13 -21.41 17.44
CA GLU A 365 1.13 -22.85 17.12
C GLU A 365 -0.04 -23.29 16.24
N LEU A 366 -1.07 -22.45 16.10
CA LEU A 366 -2.16 -22.74 15.18
C LEU A 366 -1.69 -22.61 13.73
N ASP A 367 -2.22 -23.49 12.87
CA ASP A 367 -2.13 -23.28 11.44
C ASP A 367 -2.73 -21.90 11.09
N PRO A 368 -2.08 -21.09 10.22
CA PRO A 368 -2.58 -19.76 9.87
C PRO A 368 -4.03 -19.75 9.40
N ALA A 369 -4.46 -20.75 8.63
CA ALA A 369 -5.84 -20.84 8.14
C ALA A 369 -6.83 -21.12 9.27
N VAL A 370 -6.41 -21.89 10.29
CA VAL A 370 -7.22 -22.14 11.49
C VAL A 370 -7.37 -20.85 12.29
N LEU A 371 -6.29 -20.12 12.57
CA LEU A 371 -6.38 -18.85 13.29
C LEU A 371 -7.25 -17.83 12.54
N GLY A 372 -7.08 -17.70 11.22
CA GLY A 372 -7.95 -16.85 10.39
C GLY A 372 -9.42 -17.29 10.44
N GLY A 373 -9.68 -18.60 10.43
CA GLY A 373 -11.02 -19.15 10.61
C GLY A 373 -11.66 -18.81 11.96
N LEU A 374 -10.89 -18.89 13.05
CA LEU A 374 -11.35 -18.50 14.38
C LEU A 374 -11.64 -17.00 14.45
N ALA A 375 -10.74 -16.18 13.90
CA ALA A 375 -10.82 -14.72 13.92
C ALA A 375 -12.04 -14.16 13.18
N ARG A 376 -12.55 -14.87 12.17
CA ARG A 376 -13.80 -14.54 11.47
C ARG A 376 -15.07 -14.78 12.28
N THR A 377 -14.98 -15.57 13.35
CA THR A 377 -16.14 -15.88 14.17
C THR A 377 -16.65 -14.59 14.81
N ASP A 378 -17.97 -14.41 14.83
CA ASP A 378 -18.57 -13.23 15.48
C ASP A 378 -18.13 -13.13 16.95
N GLY A 379 -17.73 -11.93 17.35
CA GLY A 379 -17.09 -11.61 18.63
C GLY A 379 -15.56 -11.52 18.60
N ALA A 380 -14.96 -11.44 19.79
CA ALA A 380 -13.53 -11.29 19.96
C ALA A 380 -12.78 -12.62 20.07
N THR A 381 -11.59 -12.70 19.49
CA THR A 381 -10.57 -13.70 19.82
C THR A 381 -9.65 -13.12 20.88
N VAL A 382 -9.75 -13.66 22.10
CA VAL A 382 -9.05 -13.14 23.29
C VAL A 382 -7.90 -14.08 23.64
N MET A 383 -6.72 -13.51 23.90
CA MET A 383 -5.51 -14.23 24.26
C MET A 383 -4.72 -13.49 25.34
N ASP A 384 -3.81 -14.18 26.02
CA ASP A 384 -2.83 -13.53 26.89
C ASP A 384 -1.61 -13.00 26.10
N SER A 385 -0.67 -12.38 26.79
CA SER A 385 0.56 -11.82 26.21
C SER A 385 1.49 -12.86 25.58
N THR A 386 1.32 -14.15 25.89
CA THR A 386 2.07 -15.26 25.26
C THR A 386 1.35 -15.85 24.05
N GLY A 387 0.14 -15.36 23.77
CA GLY A 387 -0.70 -15.82 22.67
C GLY A 387 -1.54 -17.04 23.02
N ARG A 388 -1.59 -17.48 24.28
CA ARG A 388 -2.50 -18.55 24.71
C ARG A 388 -3.94 -18.07 24.53
N LEU A 389 -4.76 -18.87 23.85
CA LEU A 389 -6.17 -18.55 23.65
C LEU A 389 -6.94 -18.66 24.98
N LEU A 390 -7.74 -17.62 25.25
CA LEU A 390 -8.58 -17.50 26.45
C LEU A 390 -10.07 -17.54 26.10
N ALA A 391 -10.45 -17.03 24.93
CA ALA A 391 -11.82 -17.06 24.42
C ALA A 391 -11.86 -16.88 22.89
N VAL A 392 -12.88 -17.41 22.22
CA VAL A 392 -13.10 -17.24 20.77
C VAL A 392 -14.56 -16.90 20.48
N GLY A 393 -14.74 -15.81 19.75
CA GLY A 393 -16.06 -15.23 19.46
C GLY A 393 -16.78 -14.82 20.74
N ALA A 394 -16.03 -14.22 21.66
CA ALA A 394 -16.54 -13.72 22.93
C ALA A 394 -17.20 -12.35 22.75
N ILE A 395 -18.29 -12.11 23.47
CA ILE A 395 -18.85 -10.77 23.60
C ILE A 395 -18.09 -10.07 24.73
N LEU A 396 -17.45 -8.94 24.42
CA LEU A 396 -16.72 -8.17 25.41
C LEU A 396 -17.69 -7.40 26.32
N LEU A 397 -17.48 -7.51 27.63
CA LEU A 397 -18.19 -6.75 28.65
C LEU A 397 -17.65 -5.31 28.67
N HIS A 398 -18.54 -4.33 28.85
CA HIS A 398 -18.24 -2.91 28.84
C HIS A 398 -18.38 -2.28 30.22
#